data_AF-A0A959TU44-F1
#
_entry.id   AF-A0A959TU44-F1
#
_cell.length_a   1.000
_cell.length_b   1.000
_cell.length_c   1.000
_cell.angle_alpha   90.00
_cell.angle_beta   90.00
_cell.angle_gamma   90.00
#
_symmetry.space_group_name_H-M   'P 1'
#
loop_
_entity.id
_entity.type
_entity.pdbx_description
1 polymer ?
#
loop_
_entity_poly.entity_id
_entity_poly.type
_entity_poly.pdbx_seq_one_letter_code
_entity_poly.pdbx_strand_id
1 'polypeptide(L)'
;MSAIDRILRFDAIEDHLDDPPVPVVVTDDLPQETHHGWKFIAFGPDDRLYVPVGAPCNICESEDPIYASITRIRPDGDGREIVARGVRNTVGFDWSPEDSTLWFTDNGRDWAGDDRPNDELDHLTAVGEHFGYPYCHEGTWPDPEFGKGHDCMDYTAPAARLGPHVAALGMRFYRGTSFPEKYHHAIFIAEHGSWNRSTPIGYRIAVAFPRPDGTAETEVFAEGWLRGNRAWGRPVDVLNTPEGDLLVSDDAAGAIYRISFTR
;
A
#
# COMPACT_ATOMS: atom_id res chain seq x y z
N MET A 1 11.44 7.29 -10.61
CA MET A 1 12.09 6.51 -9.53
C MET A 1 11.99 7.30 -8.24
N SER A 2 11.72 6.64 -7.12
CA SER A 2 11.77 7.23 -5.78
C SER A 2 13.01 6.79 -5.02
N ALA A 3 13.49 7.68 -4.15
CA ALA A 3 14.40 7.39 -3.05
C ALA A 3 13.75 7.91 -1.75
N ILE A 4 14.41 7.74 -0.61
CA ILE A 4 13.87 8.17 0.69
C ILE A 4 13.65 9.68 0.74
N ASP A 5 14.58 10.46 0.20
CA ASP A 5 14.63 11.93 0.32
C ASP A 5 14.34 12.65 -1.00
N ARG A 6 14.11 11.94 -2.11
CA ARG A 6 13.95 12.55 -3.43
C ARG A 6 13.20 11.71 -4.45
N ILE A 7 12.70 12.36 -5.49
CA ILE A 7 12.13 11.75 -6.70
C ILE A 7 12.99 12.13 -7.91
N LEU A 8 13.33 11.11 -8.71
CA LEU A 8 14.13 11.23 -9.91
C LEU A 8 13.32 10.80 -11.14
N ARG A 9 13.48 11.53 -12.24
CA ARG A 9 12.91 11.22 -13.55
C ARG A 9 14.01 10.91 -14.55
N PHE A 10 13.82 9.85 -15.32
CA PHE A 10 14.70 9.48 -16.43
C PHE A 10 13.89 9.67 -17.71
N ASP A 11 14.28 10.65 -18.52
CA ASP A 11 13.53 11.01 -19.73
C ASP A 11 13.84 10.02 -20.85
N ALA A 12 12.80 9.59 -21.59
CA ALA A 12 12.93 8.60 -22.66
C ALA A 12 13.63 7.28 -22.24
N ILE A 13 13.41 6.83 -21.00
CA ILE A 13 14.10 5.65 -20.45
C ILE A 13 13.89 4.37 -21.27
N GLU A 14 12.75 4.22 -21.93
CA GLU A 14 12.46 3.06 -22.79
C GLU A 14 13.41 2.97 -24.01
N ASP A 15 13.93 4.10 -24.48
CA ASP A 15 14.90 4.15 -25.59
C ASP A 15 16.35 3.92 -25.12
N HIS A 16 16.58 3.92 -23.81
CA HIS A 16 17.91 4.03 -23.19
C HIS A 16 18.10 3.06 -21.99
N LEU A 17 17.57 1.83 -22.08
CA LEU A 17 17.62 0.88 -20.97
C LEU A 17 19.05 0.42 -20.60
N ASP A 18 19.93 0.22 -21.59
CA ASP A 18 21.31 -0.25 -21.37
C ASP A 18 22.28 0.90 -21.02
N ASP A 19 21.90 2.15 -21.30
CA ASP A 19 22.68 3.36 -21.00
C ASP A 19 21.74 4.50 -20.56
N PRO A 20 21.21 4.45 -19.32
CA PRO A 20 20.23 5.42 -18.85
C PRO A 20 20.77 6.85 -18.85
N PRO A 21 19.95 7.86 -19.20
CA PRO A 21 20.38 9.25 -19.14
C PRO A 21 20.62 9.70 -17.69
N VAL A 22 21.29 10.85 -17.52
CA VAL A 22 21.41 11.49 -16.22
C VAL A 22 20.01 11.83 -15.69
N PRO A 23 19.66 11.43 -14.45
CA PRO A 23 18.34 11.71 -13.92
C PRO A 23 18.11 13.20 -13.69
N VAL A 24 16.87 13.63 -13.94
CA VAL A 24 16.36 14.93 -13.52
C VAL A 24 15.79 14.80 -12.11
N VAL A 25 16.22 15.70 -11.21
CA VAL A 25 15.62 15.80 -9.87
C VAL A 25 14.26 16.47 -10.01
N VAL A 26 13.19 15.73 -9.73
CA VAL A 26 11.82 16.27 -9.70
C VAL A 26 11.59 16.99 -8.39
N THR A 27 12.04 16.40 -7.29
CA THR A 27 12.07 17.04 -5.97
C THR A 27 13.09 16.31 -5.09
N ASP A 28 13.80 17.06 -4.26
CA ASP A 28 14.66 16.59 -3.17
C ASP A 28 14.20 17.16 -1.81
N ASP A 29 12.97 17.67 -1.78
CA ASP A 29 12.29 18.21 -0.59
C ASP A 29 11.36 17.16 0.02
N LEU A 30 11.92 15.98 0.31
CA LEU A 30 11.26 14.92 1.08
C LEU A 30 12.08 14.58 2.33
N PRO A 31 11.44 14.09 3.40
CA PRO A 31 12.15 13.76 4.63
C PRO A 31 13.18 12.63 4.44
N GLN A 32 14.18 12.56 5.32
CA GLN A 32 15.34 11.67 5.17
C GLN A 32 15.26 10.41 6.05
N GLU A 33 14.25 10.36 6.91
CA GLU A 33 14.04 9.33 7.90
C GLU A 33 13.75 7.99 7.21
N THR A 34 14.49 6.97 7.61
CA THR A 34 14.48 5.68 6.91
C THR A 34 13.36 4.75 7.38
N HIS A 35 12.82 4.99 8.58
CA HIS A 35 11.73 4.19 9.14
C HIS A 35 10.46 4.47 8.33
N HIS A 36 9.90 3.43 7.69
CA HIS A 36 8.82 3.57 6.68
C HIS A 36 9.15 4.56 5.54
N GLY A 37 10.44 4.75 5.22
CA GLY A 37 10.89 5.76 4.25
C GLY A 37 10.77 5.34 2.77
N TRP A 38 10.41 4.09 2.49
CA TRP A 38 10.22 3.59 1.12
C TRP A 38 8.99 4.25 0.50
N LYS A 39 9.05 4.60 -0.79
CA LYS A 39 7.95 5.32 -1.46
C LYS A 39 7.46 4.55 -2.66
N PHE A 40 6.30 3.93 -2.52
CA PHE A 40 5.52 3.48 -3.67
C PHE A 40 4.97 4.72 -4.38
N ILE A 41 5.24 4.89 -5.68
CA ILE A 41 4.79 6.07 -6.42
C ILE A 41 4.05 5.65 -7.69
N ALA A 42 2.97 6.35 -8.00
CA ALA A 42 2.24 6.18 -9.26
C ALA A 42 1.56 7.48 -9.67
N PHE A 43 1.33 7.65 -10.96
CA PHE A 43 0.54 8.75 -11.49
C PHE A 43 -0.94 8.43 -11.34
N GLY A 44 -1.69 9.39 -10.80
CA GLY A 44 -3.13 9.31 -10.69
C GLY A 44 -3.85 9.74 -11.97
N PRO A 45 -5.19 9.62 -12.00
CA PRO A 45 -6.04 10.01 -13.13
C PRO A 45 -6.09 11.52 -13.36
N ASP A 46 -5.49 12.32 -12.47
CA ASP A 46 -5.36 13.77 -12.52
C ASP A 46 -3.99 14.25 -13.03
N ASP A 47 -3.19 13.33 -13.61
CA ASP A 47 -1.82 13.55 -14.09
C ASP A 47 -0.84 14.05 -13.00
N ARG A 48 -1.15 13.81 -11.72
CA ARG A 48 -0.24 14.09 -10.60
C ARG A 48 0.44 12.82 -10.11
N LEU A 49 1.69 12.96 -9.67
CA LEU A 49 2.45 11.88 -9.05
C LEU A 49 2.10 11.79 -7.56
N TYR A 50 1.55 10.66 -7.14
CA TYR A 50 1.26 10.39 -5.74
C TYR A 50 2.49 9.80 -5.06
N VAL A 51 2.81 10.35 -3.89
CA VAL A 51 4.02 10.04 -3.13
C VAL A 51 3.66 9.92 -1.64
N PRO A 52 3.73 8.71 -1.06
CA PRO A 52 3.50 8.51 0.36
C PRO A 52 4.75 8.88 1.15
N VAL A 53 4.52 9.30 2.39
CA VAL A 53 5.55 9.55 3.39
C VAL A 53 5.09 8.86 4.67
N GLY A 54 5.61 7.66 4.90
CA GLY A 54 5.29 6.86 6.07
C GLY A 54 5.79 7.51 7.36
N ALA A 55 5.21 7.12 8.49
CA ALA A 55 5.58 7.64 9.80
C ALA A 55 7.05 7.32 10.14
N PRO A 56 7.80 8.25 10.73
CA PRO A 56 9.24 8.09 10.99
C PRO A 56 9.54 7.16 12.19
N CYS A 57 8.56 6.40 12.63
CA CYS A 57 8.53 5.67 13.89
C CYS A 57 7.48 4.54 13.83
N ASN A 58 7.42 3.71 14.87
CA ASN A 58 6.30 2.78 15.03
C ASN A 58 5.01 3.55 15.32
N ILE A 59 4.97 4.30 16.43
CA ILE A 59 3.87 5.17 16.87
C ILE A 59 4.46 6.47 17.40
N CYS A 60 4.08 7.59 16.79
CA CYS A 60 4.44 8.94 17.23
C CYS A 60 3.57 9.99 16.54
N GLU A 61 3.49 11.15 17.16
CA GLU A 61 3.06 12.38 16.48
C GLU A 61 4.29 13.08 15.91
N SER A 62 4.29 13.34 14.60
CA SER A 62 5.33 14.15 13.98
C SER A 62 4.92 15.63 13.97
N GLU A 63 5.88 16.53 14.23
CA GLU A 63 5.66 17.97 14.10
C GLU A 63 5.49 18.40 12.64
N ASP A 64 6.11 17.67 11.70
CA ASP A 64 5.96 17.91 10.27
C ASP A 64 4.76 17.11 9.74
N PRO A 65 3.69 17.79 9.26
CA PRO A 65 2.47 17.15 8.80
C PRO A 65 2.63 16.33 7.50
N ILE A 66 3.79 16.38 6.84
CA ILE A 66 4.04 15.52 5.68
C ILE A 66 4.14 14.04 6.07
N TYR A 67 4.51 13.74 7.32
CA TYR A 67 4.59 12.37 7.80
C TYR A 67 3.22 11.73 7.99
N ALA A 68 3.23 10.39 7.91
CA ALA A 68 2.03 9.57 8.00
C ALA A 68 0.95 10.04 7.01
N SER A 69 1.34 10.29 5.76
CA SER A 69 0.47 10.89 4.76
C SER A 69 0.71 10.33 3.36
N ILE A 70 -0.30 10.51 2.51
CA ILE A 70 -0.13 10.40 1.06
C ILE A 70 -0.17 11.82 0.50
N THR A 71 0.84 12.18 -0.29
CA THR A 71 0.91 13.46 -0.99
C THR A 71 0.75 13.27 -2.49
N ARG A 72 0.50 14.37 -3.22
CA ARG A 72 0.65 14.41 -4.68
C ARG A 72 1.40 15.66 -5.12
N ILE A 73 2.17 15.54 -6.20
CA ILE A 73 2.93 16.63 -6.84
C ILE A 73 2.68 16.63 -8.35
N ARG A 74 2.91 17.76 -9.02
CA ARG A 74 2.93 17.79 -10.49
C ARG A 74 4.15 17.05 -11.05
N PRO A 75 4.15 16.65 -12.34
CA PRO A 75 5.29 15.95 -12.97
C PRO A 75 6.62 16.74 -12.96
N ASP A 76 6.56 18.05 -12.76
CA ASP A 76 7.71 18.96 -12.61
C ASP A 76 8.18 19.14 -11.16
N GLY A 77 7.45 18.58 -10.18
CA GLY A 77 7.75 18.65 -8.76
C GLY A 77 6.93 19.68 -7.98
N ASP A 78 6.23 20.58 -8.65
CA ASP A 78 5.53 21.69 -8.00
C ASP A 78 4.18 21.31 -7.40
N GLY A 79 3.71 22.14 -6.47
CA GLY A 79 2.33 22.09 -5.97
C GLY A 79 2.02 20.88 -5.10
N ARG A 80 2.97 20.49 -4.23
CA ARG A 80 2.76 19.43 -3.23
C ARG A 80 1.50 19.68 -2.40
N GLU A 81 0.69 18.64 -2.29
CA GLU A 81 -0.57 18.65 -1.56
C GLU A 81 -0.71 17.32 -0.79
N ILE A 82 -1.04 17.39 0.50
CA ILE A 82 -1.39 16.21 1.29
C ILE A 82 -2.83 15.81 0.95
N VAL A 83 -3.02 14.59 0.44
CA VAL A 83 -4.34 14.07 0.04
C VAL A 83 -4.94 13.13 1.06
N ALA A 84 -4.14 12.42 1.84
CA ALA A 84 -4.57 11.55 2.92
C ALA A 84 -3.68 11.77 4.14
N ARG A 85 -4.24 11.72 5.34
CA ARG A 85 -3.54 11.88 6.63
C ARG A 85 -3.72 10.64 7.49
N GLY A 86 -2.84 10.47 8.48
CA GLY A 86 -2.93 9.34 9.40
C GLY A 86 -2.77 7.99 8.71
N VAL A 87 -1.89 7.92 7.72
CA VAL A 87 -1.52 6.69 7.01
C VAL A 87 -0.14 6.26 7.48
N ARG A 88 -0.03 5.18 8.27
CA ARG A 88 1.22 4.82 8.95
C ARG A 88 2.33 4.47 7.96
N ASN A 89 2.09 3.50 7.09
CA ASN A 89 3.04 2.98 6.12
C ASN A 89 2.31 2.31 4.95
N THR A 90 1.93 3.11 3.95
CA THR A 90 1.40 2.57 2.70
C THR A 90 2.52 2.22 1.73
N VAL A 91 2.48 0.99 1.20
CA VAL A 91 3.48 0.45 0.25
C VAL A 91 2.81 -0.05 -1.04
N GLY A 92 1.53 0.24 -1.22
CA GLY A 92 0.79 -0.09 -2.43
C GLY A 92 -0.50 0.70 -2.53
N PHE A 93 -0.75 1.27 -3.70
CA PHE A 93 -2.02 1.91 -4.00
C PHE A 93 -2.33 1.87 -5.50
N ASP A 94 -3.61 2.01 -5.83
CA ASP A 94 -4.11 2.07 -7.19
C ASP A 94 -5.47 2.78 -7.23
N TRP A 95 -5.91 3.17 -8.42
CA TRP A 95 -7.18 3.83 -8.62
C TRP A 95 -8.23 2.86 -9.12
N SER A 96 -9.42 2.96 -8.53
CA SER A 96 -10.60 2.21 -8.93
C SER A 96 -10.91 2.49 -10.40
N PRO A 97 -11.09 1.46 -11.25
CA PRO A 97 -11.48 1.64 -12.63
C PRO A 97 -12.92 2.15 -12.78
N GLU A 98 -13.73 2.10 -11.72
CA GLU A 98 -15.14 2.47 -11.77
C GLU A 98 -15.37 3.97 -11.52
N ASP A 99 -14.64 4.56 -10.57
CA ASP A 99 -14.87 5.93 -10.11
C ASP A 99 -13.59 6.75 -9.95
N SER A 100 -12.42 6.18 -10.28
CA SER A 100 -11.12 6.85 -10.19
C SER A 100 -10.73 7.29 -8.77
N THR A 101 -11.35 6.74 -7.72
CA THR A 101 -10.95 6.96 -6.33
C THR A 101 -9.72 6.13 -5.97
N LEU A 102 -8.95 6.61 -4.99
CA LEU A 102 -7.68 5.97 -4.59
C LEU A 102 -7.94 4.92 -3.50
N TRP A 103 -7.39 3.73 -3.70
CA TRP A 103 -7.37 2.65 -2.71
C TRP A 103 -5.93 2.31 -2.37
N PHE A 104 -5.66 2.03 -1.11
CA PHE A 104 -4.28 1.82 -0.64
C PHE A 104 -4.22 0.85 0.53
N THR A 105 -3.08 0.17 0.66
CA THR A 105 -2.77 -0.65 1.84
C THR A 105 -2.12 0.21 2.92
N ASP A 106 -2.31 -0.14 4.19
CA ASP A 106 -1.57 0.46 5.31
C ASP A 106 -1.11 -0.63 6.30
N ASN A 107 0.17 -0.60 6.69
CA ASN A 107 0.69 -1.53 7.69
C ASN A 107 0.43 -1.01 9.10
N GLY A 108 -0.30 -1.80 9.89
CA GLY A 108 -0.68 -1.47 11.25
C GLY A 108 0.50 -1.39 12.22
N ARG A 109 0.22 -0.90 13.44
CA ARG A 109 1.27 -0.71 14.45
C ARG A 109 1.91 -2.00 14.95
N ASP A 110 3.17 -1.88 15.32
CA ASP A 110 3.93 -2.94 15.95
C ASP A 110 3.75 -2.97 17.47
N TRP A 111 4.04 -4.14 18.05
CA TRP A 111 4.17 -4.38 19.50
C TRP A 111 2.87 -4.20 20.29
N ALA A 112 1.73 -4.52 19.66
CA ALA A 112 0.40 -4.50 20.27
C ALA A 112 -0.17 -5.90 20.57
N GLY A 113 0.62 -6.95 20.37
CA GLY A 113 0.26 -8.36 20.52
C GLY A 113 0.17 -9.08 19.17
N ASP A 114 -0.11 -10.39 19.21
CA ASP A 114 -0.13 -11.25 18.02
C ASP A 114 -1.35 -11.00 17.12
N ASP A 115 -2.46 -10.56 17.71
CA ASP A 115 -3.77 -10.59 17.04
C ASP A 115 -4.31 -9.19 16.72
N ARG A 116 -3.52 -8.14 16.93
CA ARG A 116 -3.91 -6.75 16.65
C ARG A 116 -2.72 -5.79 16.55
N PRO A 117 -2.91 -4.60 15.95
CA PRO A 117 -4.03 -4.29 15.05
C PRO A 117 -3.92 -5.08 13.75
N ASN A 118 -4.99 -5.06 12.97
CA ASN A 118 -4.92 -5.48 11.58
C ASN A 118 -4.14 -4.48 10.72
N ASP A 119 -3.50 -4.96 9.65
CA ASP A 119 -3.22 -4.13 8.49
C ASP A 119 -4.54 -3.80 7.77
N GLU A 120 -4.53 -2.73 6.98
CA GLU A 120 -5.73 -2.13 6.43
C GLU A 120 -5.68 -2.06 4.90
N LEU A 121 -6.84 -2.20 4.29
CA LEU A 121 -7.13 -1.66 2.97
C LEU A 121 -8.04 -0.46 3.17
N ASP A 122 -7.61 0.69 2.69
CA ASP A 122 -8.27 1.98 2.84
C ASP A 122 -8.76 2.52 1.51
N HIS A 123 -9.78 3.37 1.59
CA HIS A 123 -10.44 4.01 0.44
C HIS A 123 -10.50 5.51 0.66
N LEU A 124 -9.74 6.26 -0.14
CA LEU A 124 -9.75 7.73 -0.15
C LEU A 124 -10.82 8.23 -1.12
N THR A 125 -11.90 8.77 -0.56
CA THR A 125 -13.03 9.34 -1.31
C THR A 125 -12.93 10.86 -1.44
N ALA A 126 -12.22 11.51 -0.51
CA ALA A 126 -12.05 12.96 -0.51
C ALA A 126 -10.65 13.37 -0.04
N VAL A 127 -10.08 14.39 -0.70
CA VAL A 127 -8.80 14.99 -0.29
C VAL A 127 -8.91 15.51 1.14
N GLY A 128 -7.95 15.09 1.97
CA GLY A 128 -7.80 15.54 3.35
C GLY A 128 -8.40 14.61 4.41
N GLU A 129 -8.98 13.48 4.01
CA GLU A 129 -9.42 12.43 4.94
C GLU A 129 -8.27 11.93 5.83
N HIS A 130 -8.62 11.48 7.03
CA HIS A 130 -7.67 11.05 8.05
C HIS A 130 -7.98 9.62 8.51
N PHE A 131 -7.03 8.71 8.34
CA PHE A 131 -7.19 7.25 8.53
C PHE A 131 -6.72 6.77 9.92
N GLY A 132 -6.93 7.61 10.93
CA GLY A 132 -6.74 7.23 12.33
C GLY A 132 -5.32 7.31 12.91
N TYR A 133 -4.23 6.99 12.20
CA TYR A 133 -2.89 6.99 12.80
C TYR A 133 -2.46 8.40 13.31
N PRO A 134 -1.84 8.54 14.50
CA PRO A 134 -1.46 7.48 15.46
C PRO A 134 -2.53 7.18 16.52
N TYR A 135 -3.72 7.76 16.41
CA TYR A 135 -4.74 7.81 17.46
C TYR A 135 -5.64 6.58 17.49
N CYS A 136 -6.01 6.08 16.32
CA CYS A 136 -6.95 4.99 16.14
C CYS A 136 -6.45 4.05 15.06
N HIS A 137 -6.56 2.75 15.33
CA HIS A 137 -6.17 1.67 14.43
C HIS A 137 -7.40 0.85 14.05
N GLU A 138 -7.37 0.20 12.90
CA GLU A 138 -8.40 -0.74 12.43
C GLU A 138 -9.83 -0.17 12.45
N GLY A 139 -9.95 1.17 12.38
CA GLY A 139 -11.18 1.96 12.48
C GLY A 139 -11.88 1.98 13.84
N THR A 140 -11.52 1.11 14.78
CA THR A 140 -12.28 0.96 16.04
C THR A 140 -11.45 0.81 17.29
N TRP A 141 -10.12 0.72 17.18
CA TRP A 141 -9.26 0.49 18.32
C TRP A 141 -8.42 1.73 18.65
N PRO A 142 -8.73 2.45 19.75
CA PRO A 142 -7.91 3.56 20.19
C PRO A 142 -6.51 3.10 20.57
N ASP A 143 -5.50 3.86 20.15
CA ASP A 143 -4.12 3.58 20.50
C ASP A 143 -3.92 3.66 22.03
N PRO A 144 -3.19 2.71 22.64
CA PRO A 144 -2.97 2.71 24.09
C PRO A 144 -2.23 3.95 24.65
N GLU A 145 -1.41 4.59 23.84
CA GLU A 145 -0.58 5.74 24.24
C GLU A 145 -1.18 7.05 23.71
N PHE A 146 -1.58 7.09 22.45
CA PHE A 146 -2.02 8.31 21.77
C PHE A 146 -3.54 8.44 21.65
N GLY A 147 -4.32 7.37 21.82
CA GLY A 147 -5.77 7.40 21.62
C GLY A 147 -6.56 8.16 22.68
N LYS A 148 -5.94 8.59 23.78
CA LYS A 148 -6.64 9.28 24.86
C LYS A 148 -7.17 10.64 24.39
N GLY A 149 -8.49 10.78 24.37
CA GLY A 149 -9.16 12.03 23.97
C GLY A 149 -9.52 12.09 22.49
N HIS A 150 -9.28 11.01 21.75
CA HIS A 150 -9.67 10.86 20.35
C HIS A 150 -10.73 9.76 20.24
N ASP A 151 -11.83 10.03 19.54
CA ASP A 151 -12.84 9.02 19.21
C ASP A 151 -12.50 8.44 17.82
N CYS A 152 -12.50 7.12 17.67
CA CYS A 152 -12.21 6.51 16.37
C CYS A 152 -13.26 6.83 15.31
N MET A 153 -14.46 7.22 15.73
CA MET A 153 -15.51 7.70 14.84
C MET A 153 -15.19 9.05 14.18
N ASP A 154 -14.18 9.78 14.67
CA ASP A 154 -13.72 11.04 14.06
C ASP A 154 -12.81 10.82 12.83
N TYR A 155 -12.44 9.57 12.54
CA TYR A 155 -11.54 9.19 11.46
C TYR A 155 -12.23 8.32 10.41
N THR A 156 -11.65 8.26 9.22
CA THR A 156 -12.08 7.36 8.15
C THR A 156 -11.74 5.92 8.54
N ALA A 157 -12.74 5.04 8.53
CA ALA A 157 -12.55 3.62 8.82
C ALA A 157 -12.00 2.87 7.59
N PRO A 158 -11.23 1.78 7.78
CA PRO A 158 -10.72 1.00 6.68
C PRO A 158 -11.84 0.30 5.93
N ALA A 159 -11.67 0.17 4.62
CA ALA A 159 -12.57 -0.59 3.76
C ALA A 159 -12.53 -2.09 4.10
N ALA A 160 -11.34 -2.61 4.45
CA ALA A 160 -11.18 -3.97 4.97
C ALA A 160 -10.01 -4.09 5.95
N ARG A 161 -10.13 -5.05 6.88
CA ARG A 161 -9.04 -5.47 7.76
C ARG A 161 -8.38 -6.71 7.15
N LEU A 162 -7.09 -6.65 6.88
CA LEU A 162 -6.36 -7.66 6.13
C LEU A 162 -5.75 -8.77 7.01
N GLY A 163 -5.73 -8.55 8.33
CA GLY A 163 -5.13 -9.44 9.30
C GLY A 163 -3.97 -8.78 10.03
N PRO A 164 -3.64 -9.24 11.25
CA PRO A 164 -2.62 -8.61 12.06
C PRO A 164 -1.21 -8.90 11.53
N HIS A 165 -0.45 -7.84 11.30
CA HIS A 165 0.95 -7.88 10.87
C HIS A 165 1.18 -8.66 9.56
N VAL A 166 0.21 -8.73 8.64
CA VAL A 166 0.38 -9.46 7.37
C VAL A 166 1.39 -8.80 6.43
N ALA A 167 1.79 -7.56 6.73
CA ALA A 167 2.63 -6.71 5.91
C ALA A 167 2.04 -6.59 4.50
N ALA A 168 0.82 -6.04 4.41
CA ALA A 168 0.18 -5.73 3.14
C ALA A 168 1.00 -4.67 2.39
N LEU A 169 1.65 -5.08 1.30
CA LEU A 169 2.52 -4.20 0.50
C LEU A 169 1.79 -3.78 -0.77
N GLY A 170 2.28 -4.22 -1.93
CA GLY A 170 1.75 -3.83 -3.23
C GLY A 170 0.35 -4.38 -3.50
N MET A 171 -0.49 -3.57 -4.13
CA MET A 171 -1.85 -3.92 -4.51
C MET A 171 -2.22 -3.36 -5.89
N ARG A 172 -3.06 -4.05 -6.67
CA ARG A 172 -3.63 -3.52 -7.92
C ARG A 172 -5.07 -3.94 -8.10
N PHE A 173 -5.88 -3.05 -8.69
CA PHE A 173 -7.14 -3.45 -9.29
C PHE A 173 -6.88 -4.39 -10.46
N TYR A 174 -7.63 -5.47 -10.52
CA TYR A 174 -7.61 -6.40 -11.64
C TYR A 174 -8.35 -5.80 -12.83
N ARG A 175 -7.62 -5.66 -13.93
CA ARG A 175 -8.10 -5.05 -15.19
C ARG A 175 -8.20 -6.03 -16.34
N GLY A 176 -7.79 -7.28 -16.13
CA GLY A 176 -7.90 -8.34 -17.11
C GLY A 176 -9.31 -8.95 -17.15
N THR A 177 -9.55 -9.83 -18.11
CA THR A 177 -10.79 -10.62 -18.21
C THR A 177 -10.55 -12.12 -18.23
N SER A 178 -9.29 -12.55 -18.06
CA SER A 178 -8.88 -13.96 -18.16
C SER A 178 -9.26 -14.76 -16.92
N PHE A 179 -9.12 -14.20 -15.72
CA PHE A 179 -9.65 -14.78 -14.48
C PHE A 179 -11.19 -14.80 -14.47
N PRO A 180 -11.81 -15.70 -13.67
CA PRO A 180 -13.26 -15.74 -13.47
C PRO A 180 -13.88 -14.37 -13.16
N GLU A 181 -15.12 -14.16 -13.61
CA GLU A 181 -15.85 -12.89 -13.51
C GLU A 181 -15.88 -12.30 -12.11
N LYS A 182 -15.91 -13.14 -11.06
CA LYS A 182 -15.87 -12.66 -9.67
C LYS A 182 -14.63 -11.82 -9.33
N TYR A 183 -13.54 -11.96 -10.08
CA TYR A 183 -12.30 -11.20 -9.86
C TYR A 183 -12.24 -9.91 -10.68
N HIS A 184 -13.18 -9.67 -11.58
CA HIS A 184 -13.21 -8.44 -12.38
C HIS A 184 -13.40 -7.26 -11.44
N HIS A 185 -12.50 -6.26 -11.54
CA HIS A 185 -12.43 -5.10 -10.64
C HIS A 185 -12.12 -5.42 -9.16
N ALA A 186 -11.77 -6.68 -8.83
CA ALA A 186 -11.26 -7.01 -7.51
C ALA A 186 -9.85 -6.44 -7.31
N ILE A 187 -9.43 -6.29 -6.05
CA ILE A 187 -8.11 -5.78 -5.68
C ILE A 187 -7.24 -6.95 -5.25
N PHE A 188 -6.17 -7.23 -5.99
CA PHE A 188 -5.16 -8.20 -5.54
C PHE A 188 -4.15 -7.51 -4.64
N ILE A 189 -3.81 -8.14 -3.51
CA ILE A 189 -2.95 -7.59 -2.47
C ILE A 189 -1.85 -8.59 -2.14
N ALA A 190 -0.59 -8.17 -2.23
CA ALA A 190 0.55 -8.94 -1.79
C ALA A 190 0.75 -8.78 -0.28
N GLU A 191 0.59 -9.88 0.47
CA GLU A 191 0.90 -9.94 1.89
C GLU A 191 2.31 -10.53 2.07
N HIS A 192 3.26 -9.66 2.44
CA HIS A 192 4.69 -9.99 2.54
C HIS A 192 5.02 -10.90 3.73
N GLY A 193 4.12 -10.94 4.70
CA GLY A 193 4.15 -11.86 5.82
C GLY A 193 4.70 -11.27 7.12
N SER A 194 4.16 -11.78 8.22
CA SER A 194 4.43 -11.24 9.55
C SER A 194 5.82 -11.54 10.07
N TRP A 195 6.44 -10.55 10.72
CA TRP A 195 7.65 -10.72 11.52
C TRP A 195 7.40 -10.53 13.04
N ASN A 196 6.37 -9.77 13.43
CA ASN A 196 6.12 -9.31 14.79
C ASN A 196 5.06 -10.12 15.54
N ARG A 197 5.04 -11.44 15.36
CA ARG A 197 4.04 -12.37 15.92
C ARG A 197 4.66 -13.73 16.22
N SER A 198 4.10 -14.50 17.16
CA SER A 198 4.66 -15.81 17.53
C SER A 198 4.44 -16.92 16.49
N THR A 199 3.26 -16.93 15.84
CA THR A 199 2.91 -17.91 14.80
C THR A 199 2.67 -17.18 13.48
N PRO A 200 3.56 -17.27 12.47
CA PRO A 200 3.52 -16.43 11.29
C PRO A 200 2.23 -16.58 10.47
N ILE A 201 1.76 -15.47 9.88
CA ILE A 201 0.65 -15.41 8.91
C ILE A 201 1.03 -14.46 7.77
N GLY A 202 0.16 -14.37 6.76
CA GLY A 202 0.43 -13.64 5.52
C GLY A 202 1.15 -14.55 4.53
N TYR A 203 2.19 -14.04 3.85
CA TYR A 203 2.97 -14.80 2.87
C TYR A 203 2.06 -15.40 1.78
N ARG A 204 1.22 -14.56 1.19
CA ARG A 204 0.15 -14.96 0.28
C ARG A 204 -0.30 -13.79 -0.58
N ILE A 205 -1.13 -14.09 -1.56
CA ILE A 205 -1.94 -13.10 -2.28
C ILE A 205 -3.35 -13.16 -1.71
N ALA A 206 -3.78 -12.05 -1.14
CA ALA A 206 -5.18 -11.82 -0.81
C ALA A 206 -5.89 -11.15 -1.98
N VAL A 207 -7.22 -11.23 -1.98
CA VAL A 207 -8.06 -10.49 -2.91
C VAL A 207 -9.21 -9.86 -2.14
N ALA A 208 -9.43 -8.57 -2.39
CA ALA A 208 -10.54 -7.81 -1.84
C ALA A 208 -11.58 -7.52 -2.93
N PHE A 209 -12.85 -7.59 -2.56
CA PHE A 209 -13.99 -7.30 -3.42
C PHE A 209 -14.66 -6.02 -2.90
N PRO A 210 -14.41 -4.85 -3.53
CA PRO A 210 -15.06 -3.60 -3.17
C PRO A 210 -16.58 -3.69 -3.27
N ARG A 211 -17.27 -2.97 -2.40
CA ARG A 211 -18.73 -2.87 -2.35
C ARG A 211 -19.19 -1.42 -2.56
N PRO A 212 -20.46 -1.21 -2.94
CA PRO A 212 -21.01 0.13 -3.17
C PRO A 212 -20.99 1.05 -1.95
N ASP A 213 -20.86 0.52 -0.73
CA ASP A 213 -20.80 1.30 0.51
C ASP A 213 -19.36 1.70 0.91
N GLY A 214 -18.37 1.42 0.05
CA GLY A 214 -16.95 1.72 0.31
C GLY A 214 -16.23 0.65 1.13
N THR A 215 -16.93 -0.38 1.62
CA THR A 215 -16.29 -1.52 2.28
C THR A 215 -15.76 -2.54 1.28
N ALA A 216 -14.93 -3.48 1.73
CA ALA A 216 -14.50 -4.61 0.92
C ALA A 216 -14.55 -5.93 1.70
N GLU A 217 -14.88 -7.00 0.99
CA GLU A 217 -14.83 -8.37 1.50
C GLU A 217 -13.53 -9.04 1.02
N THR A 218 -12.83 -9.80 1.87
CA THR A 218 -11.51 -10.35 1.52
C THR A 218 -11.50 -11.88 1.55
N GLU A 219 -10.80 -12.51 0.61
CA GLU A 219 -10.46 -13.93 0.64
C GLU A 219 -8.98 -14.18 0.29
N VAL A 220 -8.49 -15.38 0.58
CA VAL A 220 -7.18 -15.83 0.12
C VAL A 220 -7.29 -16.23 -1.34
N PHE A 221 -6.49 -15.60 -2.20
CA PHE A 221 -6.42 -15.95 -3.62
C PHE A 221 -5.37 -17.02 -3.90
N ALA A 222 -4.15 -16.85 -3.40
CA ALA A 222 -3.06 -17.79 -3.58
C ALA A 222 -2.17 -17.85 -2.35
N GLU A 223 -1.88 -19.05 -1.86
CA GLU A 223 -1.04 -19.28 -0.67
C GLU A 223 -0.04 -20.41 -0.91
N GLY A 224 0.87 -20.62 0.04
CA GLY A 224 1.85 -21.71 0.02
C GLY A 224 3.30 -21.27 0.19
N TRP A 225 3.57 -19.96 0.25
CA TRP A 225 4.89 -19.39 0.59
C TRP A 225 5.29 -19.65 2.05
N LEU A 226 4.30 -19.81 2.93
CA LEU A 226 4.49 -20.26 4.31
C LEU A 226 4.21 -21.77 4.42
N ARG A 227 5.17 -22.54 4.95
CA ARG A 227 5.01 -23.98 5.23
C ARG A 227 5.35 -24.26 6.70
N GLY A 228 4.33 -24.62 7.48
CA GLY A 228 4.44 -24.60 8.94
C GLY A 228 4.77 -23.18 9.40
N ASN A 229 5.85 -23.01 10.17
CA ASN A 229 6.31 -21.69 10.62
C ASN A 229 7.51 -21.16 9.82
N ARG A 230 7.74 -21.66 8.59
CA ARG A 230 8.87 -21.26 7.76
C ARG A 230 8.41 -20.76 6.40
N ALA A 231 8.69 -19.49 6.12
CA ALA A 231 8.51 -18.91 4.80
C ALA A 231 9.67 -19.29 3.88
N TRP A 232 9.38 -19.63 2.63
CA TRP A 232 10.40 -19.81 1.58
C TRP A 232 10.42 -18.68 0.54
N GLY A 233 9.41 -17.83 0.54
CA GLY A 233 9.38 -16.58 -0.22
C GLY A 233 8.38 -15.59 0.40
N ARG A 234 8.36 -14.36 -0.11
CA ARG A 234 7.62 -13.22 0.44
C ARG A 234 7.08 -12.34 -0.69
N PRO A 235 5.78 -12.44 -1.03
CA PRO A 235 5.18 -11.59 -2.07
C PRO A 235 5.29 -10.09 -1.74
N VAL A 236 5.67 -9.26 -2.72
CA VAL A 236 5.88 -7.80 -2.53
C VAL A 236 4.88 -6.95 -3.30
N ASP A 237 4.74 -7.14 -4.61
CA ASP A 237 3.80 -6.38 -5.45
C ASP A 237 3.16 -7.30 -6.48
N VAL A 238 2.04 -6.82 -7.04
CA VAL A 238 1.29 -7.49 -8.09
C VAL A 238 1.13 -6.60 -9.31
N LEU A 239 1.12 -7.19 -10.50
CA LEU A 239 0.89 -6.46 -11.73
C LEU A 239 0.05 -7.27 -12.72
N ASN A 240 -0.93 -6.63 -13.34
CA ASN A 240 -1.69 -7.21 -14.43
C ASN A 240 -0.83 -7.26 -15.71
N THR A 241 -0.83 -8.40 -16.39
CA THR A 241 -0.33 -8.47 -17.77
C THR A 241 -1.43 -8.03 -18.76
N PRO A 242 -1.07 -7.61 -19.98
CA PRO A 242 -2.05 -7.35 -21.05
C PRO A 242 -2.95 -8.55 -21.35
N GLU A 243 -2.45 -9.78 -21.16
CA GLU A 243 -3.20 -11.01 -21.35
C GLU A 243 -4.16 -11.34 -20.19
N GLY A 244 -4.17 -10.53 -19.12
CA GLY A 244 -5.03 -10.73 -17.95
C GLY A 244 -4.52 -11.75 -16.94
N ASP A 245 -3.24 -12.14 -17.01
CA ASP A 245 -2.57 -12.87 -15.93
C ASP A 245 -2.05 -11.93 -14.85
N LEU A 246 -1.77 -12.47 -13.67
CA LEU A 246 -1.22 -11.75 -12.53
C LEU A 246 0.26 -12.08 -12.35
N LEU A 247 1.14 -11.08 -12.43
CA LEU A 247 2.52 -11.18 -12.00
C LEU A 247 2.62 -10.90 -10.50
N VAL A 248 3.50 -11.63 -9.82
CA VAL A 248 3.78 -11.47 -8.38
C VAL A 248 5.29 -11.40 -8.19
N SER A 249 5.80 -10.30 -7.63
CA SER A 249 7.22 -10.21 -7.26
C SER A 249 7.48 -10.79 -5.87
N ASP A 250 8.65 -11.37 -5.66
CA ASP A 250 9.06 -11.98 -4.39
C ASP A 250 10.54 -11.71 -4.14
N ASP A 251 10.80 -10.85 -3.15
CA ASP A 251 12.15 -10.38 -2.83
C ASP A 251 13.00 -11.44 -2.13
N ALA A 252 12.39 -12.27 -1.28
CA ALA A 252 13.07 -13.32 -0.55
C ALA A 252 13.49 -14.49 -1.47
N ALA A 253 12.68 -14.82 -2.48
CA ALA A 253 13.00 -15.84 -3.46
C ALA A 253 13.77 -15.30 -4.67
N GLY A 254 13.82 -13.98 -4.86
CA GLY A 254 14.40 -13.35 -6.05
C GLY A 254 13.66 -13.75 -7.33
N ALA A 255 12.33 -13.82 -7.27
CA ALA A 255 11.50 -14.40 -8.32
C ALA A 255 10.36 -13.46 -8.74
N ILE A 256 9.88 -13.67 -9.97
CA ILE A 256 8.59 -13.16 -10.44
C ILE A 256 7.76 -14.38 -10.86
N TYR A 257 6.63 -14.58 -10.20
CA TYR A 257 5.67 -15.62 -10.57
C TYR A 257 4.64 -15.05 -11.54
N ARG A 258 4.13 -15.91 -12.41
CA ARG A 258 2.96 -15.62 -13.26
C ARG A 258 1.85 -16.57 -12.87
N ILE A 259 0.72 -16.02 -12.44
CA ILE A 259 -0.51 -16.77 -12.15
C ILE A 259 -1.45 -16.55 -13.33
N SER A 260 -1.71 -17.62 -14.07
CA SER A 260 -2.59 -17.61 -15.24
C SER A 260 -3.80 -18.52 -15.03
N PHE A 261 -4.95 -18.14 -15.57
CA PHE A 261 -6.14 -18.98 -15.55
C PHE A 261 -6.29 -19.74 -16.87
N THR A 262 -6.27 -21.08 -16.79
CA THR A 262 -6.58 -21.96 -17.92
C THR A 262 -7.94 -22.62 -17.69
N ARG A 263 -8.81 -22.54 -18.69
CA ARG A 263 -10.12 -23.21 -18.69
C ARG A 263 -10.00 -24.73 -18.83
#